data_AF-A0A2H3JJ35-F1
#
_entry.id   AF-A0A2H3JJ35-F1
#
_cell.length_a   1.000
_cell.length_b   1.000
_cell.length_c   1.000
_cell.angle_alpha   90.00
_cell.angle_beta   90.00
_cell.angle_gamma   90.00
#
_symmetry.space_group_name_H-M   'P 1'
#
loop_
_entity.id
_entity.type
_entity.pdbx_description
1 polymer ?
#
loop_
_entity_poly.entity_id
_entity_poly.type
_entity_poly.pdbx_seq_one_letter_code
_entity_poly.pdbx_strand_id
1 'polypeptide(L)'
;MHRYYGFLDVSYCFLLVNLCQVIESVGSPKSHCPPLPLLKYTIFNILTPTFLLDQIPDLLTLLGHVNLMRKHAISKTSTMLLWNDYYRQNPSATIRTLEDDDERRLRQFVSQSNKMQQLYTTIVNTCYQIDIHHSFLSPDPMVVQPRLDMYFPGQFSEASIEGEDRTRLTQCLASSRHLFHHDLSEEERLENIATGERCREFICEAGLYLEDPNAYCAMNGLLQRTEFDALFPAPDTSAVVHSIERYLQKVEFQVRTLSMMFGTGSHYAA
;
A
#
# COMPACT_ATOMS: atom_id res chain seq x y z
N MET A 1 7.96 -16.78 -34.08
CA MET A 1 6.61 -16.23 -33.81
C MET A 1 6.76 -14.73 -33.60
N HIS A 2 6.52 -13.92 -34.62
CA HIS A 2 6.65 -12.45 -34.53
C HIS A 2 5.36 -11.86 -33.96
N ARG A 3 5.44 -11.12 -32.85
CA ARG A 3 4.32 -10.36 -32.29
C ARG A 3 4.46 -8.89 -32.68
N TYR A 4 3.38 -8.37 -33.27
CA TYR A 4 3.15 -6.97 -33.59
C TYR A 4 2.88 -6.19 -32.29
N TYR A 5 3.58 -5.07 -32.08
CA TYR A 5 3.25 -4.11 -31.04
C TYR A 5 2.42 -2.98 -31.65
N GLY A 6 1.17 -2.86 -31.19
CA GLY A 6 0.32 -1.71 -31.43
C GLY A 6 0.76 -0.54 -30.53
N PHE A 7 1.05 0.59 -31.16
CA PHE A 7 1.30 1.88 -30.51
C PHE A 7 0.08 2.28 -29.67
N LEU A 8 0.25 2.33 -28.35
CA LEU A 8 -0.63 3.08 -27.44
C LEU A 8 -0.03 4.47 -27.21
N ASP A 9 -0.94 5.43 -27.17
CA ASP A 9 -0.77 6.89 -27.26
C ASP A 9 0.12 7.46 -26.13
N VAL A 10 1.26 8.02 -26.50
CA VAL A 10 2.31 8.58 -25.63
C VAL A 10 1.82 9.83 -24.85
N SER A 11 0.65 10.36 -25.20
CA SER A 11 0.11 11.60 -24.64
C SER A 11 -0.39 11.46 -23.19
N TYR A 12 -0.76 10.26 -22.72
CA TYR A 12 -1.22 10.04 -21.34
C TYR A 12 -0.07 9.95 -20.32
N CYS A 13 1.11 9.49 -20.73
CA CYS A 13 2.28 9.39 -19.85
C CYS A 13 2.80 10.77 -19.40
N PHE A 14 2.65 11.81 -20.23
CA PHE A 14 3.13 13.15 -19.90
C PHE A 14 2.33 13.87 -18.80
N LEU A 15 1.06 13.49 -18.57
CA LEU A 15 0.23 14.08 -17.51
C LEU A 15 0.51 13.47 -16.13
N LEU A 16 0.87 12.18 -16.06
CA LEU A 16 1.27 11.52 -14.81
C LEU A 16 2.65 11.97 -14.33
N VAL A 17 3.61 12.14 -15.26
CA VAL A 17 4.97 12.62 -14.94
C VAL A 17 4.95 14.06 -14.39
N ASN A 18 4.06 14.93 -14.88
CA ASN A 18 3.93 16.30 -14.37
C ASN A 18 3.27 16.38 -12.99
N LEU A 19 2.40 15.44 -12.61
CA LEU A 19 1.79 15.43 -11.28
C LEU A 19 2.77 14.98 -10.19
N CYS A 20 3.71 14.09 -10.52
CA CYS A 20 4.80 13.71 -9.61
C CYS A 20 5.86 14.82 -9.46
N GLN A 21 6.18 15.58 -10.52
CA GLN A 21 7.15 16.68 -10.44
C GLN A 21 6.68 17.89 -9.61
N VAL A 22 5.37 18.06 -9.39
CA VAL A 22 4.84 19.11 -8.49
C VAL A 22 5.05 18.76 -7.00
N ILE A 23 5.40 17.51 -6.68
CA ILE A 23 5.59 17.05 -5.30
C ILE A 23 7.07 17.17 -4.84
N GLU A 24 8.03 17.34 -5.75
CA GLU A 24 9.47 17.25 -5.43
C GLU A 24 10.24 18.59 -5.33
N SER A 25 9.62 19.77 -5.39
CA SER A 25 10.37 21.03 -5.24
C SER A 25 10.49 21.51 -3.78
N VAL A 26 11.57 21.06 -3.13
CA VAL A 26 12.49 21.77 -2.21
C VAL A 26 11.91 22.81 -1.22
N GLY A 27 12.12 22.53 0.08
CA GLY A 27 12.26 23.55 1.14
C GLY A 27 11.21 23.46 2.24
N SER A 28 11.54 22.81 3.36
CA SER A 28 10.73 22.58 4.57
C SER A 28 9.39 23.35 4.67
N PRO A 29 8.25 22.65 4.48
CA PRO A 29 6.97 23.07 5.02
C PRO A 29 6.22 21.88 5.67
N LYS A 30 5.23 22.13 6.52
CA LYS A 30 4.29 21.10 6.98
C LYS A 30 3.76 20.33 5.77
N SER A 31 4.13 19.06 5.60
CA SER A 31 3.91 18.29 4.37
C SER A 31 2.42 18.30 4.00
N HIS A 32 2.09 18.92 2.87
CA HIS A 32 0.72 18.95 2.38
C HIS A 32 0.38 17.58 1.80
N CYS A 33 -0.13 16.68 2.65
CA CYS A 33 -0.80 15.46 2.18
C CYS A 33 -1.91 15.87 1.19
N PRO A 34 -1.94 15.33 -0.04
CA PRO A 34 -2.96 15.70 -1.00
C PRO A 34 -4.37 15.42 -0.47
N PRO A 35 -5.40 16.18 -0.88
CA PRO A 35 -6.78 15.91 -0.47
C PRO A 35 -7.22 14.50 -0.88
N LEU A 36 -7.96 13.81 -0.01
CA LEU A 36 -8.44 12.44 -0.26
C LEU A 36 -9.18 12.29 -1.61
N PRO A 37 -10.02 13.23 -2.07
CA PRO A 37 -10.66 13.11 -3.39
C PRO A 37 -9.66 13.05 -4.55
N LEU A 38 -8.55 13.79 -4.46
CA LEU A 38 -7.49 13.77 -5.48
C LEU A 38 -6.72 12.44 -5.44
N LEU A 39 -6.33 11.97 -4.26
CA LEU A 39 -5.68 10.66 -4.10
C LEU A 39 -6.55 9.54 -4.68
N LYS A 40 -7.84 9.54 -4.34
CA LYS A 40 -8.81 8.57 -4.83
C LYS A 40 -8.91 8.62 -6.36
N TYR A 41 -9.05 9.80 -6.95
CA TYR A 41 -9.09 9.98 -8.40
C TYR A 41 -7.85 9.40 -9.10
N THR A 42 -6.66 9.74 -8.61
CA THR A 42 -5.40 9.23 -9.19
C THR A 42 -5.28 7.72 -9.04
N ILE A 43 -5.64 7.15 -7.88
CA ILE A 43 -5.66 5.70 -7.69
C ILE A 43 -6.61 5.03 -8.70
N PHE A 44 -7.82 5.57 -8.89
CA PHE A 44 -8.76 4.99 -9.87
C PHE A 44 -8.22 5.04 -11.31
N ASN A 45 -7.50 6.09 -11.69
CA ASN A 45 -6.86 6.14 -13.01
C ASN A 45 -5.75 5.09 -13.20
N ILE A 46 -5.13 4.63 -12.11
CA ILE A 46 -4.16 3.51 -12.15
C ILE A 46 -4.89 2.15 -12.23
N LEU A 47 -6.04 2.01 -11.57
CA LEU A 47 -6.76 0.72 -11.48
C LEU A 47 -7.73 0.47 -12.64
N THR A 48 -8.24 1.50 -13.33
CA THR A 48 -9.39 1.42 -14.23
C THR A 48 -9.12 2.16 -15.56
N PRO A 49 -9.58 1.64 -16.72
CA PRO A 49 -10.34 0.40 -16.94
C PRO A 49 -9.50 -0.88 -16.86
N THR A 50 -8.18 -0.75 -16.83
CA THR A 50 -7.24 -1.87 -16.70
C THR A 50 -6.15 -1.45 -15.74
N PHE A 51 -5.74 -2.36 -14.87
CA PHE A 51 -4.73 -2.06 -13.86
C PHE A 51 -3.36 -1.85 -14.52
N LEU A 52 -2.82 -0.64 -14.39
CA LEU A 52 -1.51 -0.24 -14.91
C LEU A 52 -0.39 -0.76 -14.00
N LEU A 53 0.14 -1.96 -14.30
CA LEU A 53 1.14 -2.64 -13.46
C LEU A 53 2.43 -1.82 -13.29
N ASP A 54 2.87 -1.11 -14.32
CA ASP A 54 4.08 -0.26 -14.25
C ASP A 54 3.95 0.90 -13.25
N GLN A 55 2.72 1.25 -12.85
CA GLN A 55 2.40 2.32 -11.90
C GLN A 55 2.17 1.79 -10.47
N ILE A 56 2.45 0.51 -10.20
CA ILE A 56 2.34 -0.04 -8.83
C ILE A 56 3.16 0.75 -7.79
N PRO A 57 4.41 1.19 -8.04
CA PRO A 57 5.15 2.00 -7.08
C PRO A 57 4.46 3.33 -6.71
N ASP A 58 3.89 4.00 -7.71
CA ASP A 58 3.13 5.23 -7.52
C ASP A 58 1.82 4.96 -6.76
N LEU A 59 1.12 3.88 -7.11
CA LEU A 59 -0.06 3.40 -6.39
C LEU A 59 0.24 3.15 -4.91
N LEU A 60 1.35 2.46 -4.60
CA LEU A 60 1.78 2.19 -3.23
C LEU A 60 2.06 3.47 -2.45
N THR A 61 2.67 4.47 -3.09
CA THR A 61 2.90 5.79 -2.49
C THR A 61 1.58 6.51 -2.19
N LEU A 62 0.63 6.50 -3.13
CA LEU A 62 -0.70 7.07 -2.95
C LEU A 62 -1.48 6.35 -1.83
N LEU A 63 -1.42 5.01 -1.76
CA LEU A 63 -2.01 4.22 -0.70
C LEU A 63 -1.36 4.52 0.66
N GLY A 64 -0.04 4.75 0.69
CA GLY A 64 0.68 5.19 1.88
C GLY A 64 0.11 6.50 2.44
N HIS A 65 -0.14 7.49 1.59
CA HIS A 65 -0.82 8.72 1.99
C HIS A 65 -2.21 8.45 2.58
N VAL A 66 -3.02 7.63 1.91
CA VAL A 66 -4.36 7.28 2.41
C VAL A 66 -4.28 6.60 3.78
N ASN A 67 -3.32 5.70 4.00
CA ASN A 67 -3.15 5.03 5.28
C ASN A 67 -2.67 5.97 6.39
N LEU A 68 -1.81 6.95 6.07
CA LEU A 68 -1.42 8.00 7.01
C LEU A 68 -2.64 8.84 7.44
N MET A 69 -3.48 9.25 6.48
CA MET A 69 -4.74 9.96 6.79
C MET A 69 -5.64 9.12 7.70
N ARG A 70 -5.79 7.83 7.41
CA ARG A 70 -6.57 6.90 8.24
C ARG A 70 -5.99 6.77 9.65
N LYS A 71 -4.68 6.50 9.80
CA LYS A 71 -4.01 6.40 11.11
C LYS A 71 -4.18 7.70 11.91
N HIS A 72 -4.04 8.86 11.27
CA HIS A 72 -4.28 10.15 11.90
C HIS A 72 -5.72 10.31 12.38
N ALA A 73 -6.70 10.00 11.53
CA ALA A 73 -8.12 10.06 11.87
C ALA A 73 -8.47 9.16 13.07
N ILE A 74 -7.95 7.93 13.10
CA ILE A 74 -8.14 7.00 14.23
C ILE A 74 -7.49 7.54 15.50
N SER A 75 -6.25 8.05 15.43
CA SER A 75 -5.57 8.63 16.59
C SER A 75 -6.39 9.78 17.21
N LYS A 76 -6.88 10.72 16.38
CA LYS A 76 -7.74 11.82 16.83
C LYS A 76 -9.06 11.32 17.41
N THR A 77 -9.68 10.34 16.77
CA THR A 77 -10.92 9.71 17.26
C THR A 77 -10.73 9.09 18.65
N SER A 78 -9.63 8.36 18.86
CA SER A 78 -9.31 7.77 20.16
C SER A 78 -9.10 8.83 21.24
N THR A 79 -8.38 9.92 20.92
CA THR A 79 -8.22 11.04 21.86
C THR A 79 -9.54 11.72 22.18
N MET A 80 -10.41 11.93 21.19
CA MET A 80 -11.75 12.52 21.39
C MET A 80 -12.62 11.66 22.31
N LEU A 81 -12.62 10.34 22.09
CA LEU A 81 -13.36 9.40 22.95
C LEU A 81 -12.84 9.41 24.38
N LEU A 82 -11.52 9.48 24.58
CA LEU A 82 -10.91 9.58 25.91
C LEU A 82 -11.40 10.83 26.66
N TRP A 83 -11.39 11.99 26.00
CA TRP A 83 -11.88 13.23 26.60
C TRP A 83 -13.39 13.23 26.82
N ASN A 84 -14.16 12.64 25.89
CA ASN A 84 -15.60 12.46 26.06
C ASN A 84 -15.90 11.63 27.32
N ASP A 85 -15.17 10.53 27.54
CA ASP A 85 -15.34 9.66 28.71
C ASP A 85 -15.00 10.41 30.00
N TYR A 86 -13.92 11.21 29.99
CA TYR A 86 -13.53 12.06 31.12
C TYR A 86 -14.61 13.08 31.48
N TYR A 87 -15.14 13.83 30.50
CA TYR A 87 -16.14 14.88 30.75
C TYR A 87 -17.56 14.35 31.01
N ARG A 88 -17.88 13.11 30.58
CA ARG A 88 -19.09 12.42 31.02
C ARG A 88 -19.03 12.09 32.51
N GLN A 89 -17.86 11.71 33.02
CA GLN A 89 -17.64 11.43 34.44
C GLN A 89 -17.42 12.70 35.29
N ASN A 90 -16.93 13.77 34.66
CA ASN A 90 -16.64 15.06 35.31
C ASN A 90 -17.34 16.19 34.56
N PRO A 91 -18.67 16.35 34.72
CA PRO A 91 -19.43 17.34 33.96
C PRO A 91 -18.92 18.76 34.18
N SER A 92 -18.74 19.49 33.10
CA SER A 92 -18.41 20.92 33.11
C SER A 92 -19.46 21.70 32.35
N ALA A 93 -19.92 22.83 32.91
CA ALA A 93 -20.94 23.67 32.29
C ALA A 93 -20.51 24.25 30.93
N THR A 94 -19.21 24.29 30.63
CA THR A 94 -18.66 24.89 29.40
C THR A 94 -18.38 23.87 28.30
N ILE A 95 -18.54 22.56 28.55
CA ILE A 95 -18.12 21.50 27.64
C ILE A 95 -19.30 20.62 27.29
N ARG A 96 -19.62 20.55 25.99
CA ARG A 96 -20.59 19.61 25.44
C ARG A 96 -19.90 18.29 25.10
N THR A 97 -20.42 17.18 25.63
CA THR A 97 -20.00 15.83 25.28
C THR A 97 -20.69 15.35 24.00
N LEU A 98 -20.18 14.27 23.40
CA LEU A 98 -20.75 13.66 22.21
C LEU A 98 -22.13 13.06 22.51
N GLU A 99 -23.01 13.11 21.51
CA GLU A 99 -24.27 12.36 21.53
C GLU A 99 -23.99 10.85 21.41
N ASP A 100 -24.88 10.03 21.96
CA ASP A 100 -24.65 8.57 22.06
C ASP A 100 -24.46 7.89 20.70
N ASP A 101 -25.14 8.37 19.66
CA ASP A 101 -24.98 7.84 18.30
C ASP A 101 -23.63 8.21 17.68
N ASP A 102 -23.14 9.43 17.91
CA ASP A 102 -21.83 9.87 17.43
C ASP A 102 -20.71 9.14 18.16
N GLU A 103 -20.81 9.00 19.48
CA GLU A 103 -19.89 8.20 20.28
C GLU A 103 -19.82 6.76 19.77
N ARG A 104 -20.98 6.12 19.53
CA ARG A 104 -21.05 4.73 19.02
C ARG A 104 -20.33 4.58 17.69
N ARG A 105 -20.53 5.53 16.76
CA ARG A 105 -19.86 5.54 15.45
C ARG A 105 -18.34 5.68 15.60
N LEU A 106 -17.88 6.60 16.43
CA LEU A 106 -16.45 6.81 16.68
C LEU A 106 -15.79 5.58 17.32
N ARG A 107 -16.45 4.94 18.30
CA ARG A 107 -15.97 3.68 18.89
C ARG A 107 -15.88 2.55 17.86
N GLN A 108 -16.81 2.50 16.91
CA GLN A 108 -16.75 1.54 15.80
C GLN A 108 -15.53 1.77 14.91
N PHE A 109 -15.12 3.02 14.65
CA PHE A 109 -13.91 3.29 13.87
C PHE A 109 -12.66 2.78 14.57
N VAL A 110 -12.53 3.04 15.88
CA VAL A 110 -11.39 2.57 16.67
C VAL A 110 -11.34 1.05 16.72
N SER A 111 -12.48 0.39 16.98
CA SER A 111 -12.53 -1.09 17.07
C SER A 111 -12.22 -1.78 15.75
N GLN A 112 -12.49 -1.14 14.61
CA GLN A 112 -12.17 -1.65 13.28
C GLN A 112 -10.75 -1.31 12.79
N SER A 113 -9.99 -0.49 13.52
CA SER A 113 -8.68 0.01 13.07
C SER A 113 -7.71 -1.11 12.72
N ASN A 114 -7.60 -2.15 13.56
CA ASN A 114 -6.68 -3.26 13.33
C ASN A 114 -7.06 -4.06 12.07
N LYS A 115 -8.34 -4.34 11.87
CA LYS A 115 -8.82 -5.03 10.65
C LYS A 115 -8.58 -4.20 9.39
N MET A 116 -8.72 -2.88 9.48
CA MET A 116 -8.40 -1.97 8.38
C MET A 116 -6.91 -1.95 8.06
N GLN A 117 -6.08 -2.00 9.09
CA GLN A 117 -4.63 -2.05 8.94
C GLN A 117 -4.18 -3.38 8.32
N GLN A 118 -4.73 -4.51 8.75
CA GLN A 118 -4.50 -5.82 8.11
C GLN A 118 -4.87 -5.81 6.63
N LEU A 119 -6.04 -5.23 6.28
CA LEU A 119 -6.45 -5.10 4.88
C LEU A 119 -5.44 -4.27 4.07
N TYR A 120 -4.94 -3.16 4.63
CA TYR A 120 -3.91 -2.35 3.99
C TYR A 120 -2.62 -3.15 3.76
N THR A 121 -2.13 -3.87 4.78
CA THR A 121 -0.91 -4.68 4.67
C THR A 121 -1.06 -5.78 3.61
N THR A 122 -2.21 -6.47 3.57
CA THR A 122 -2.50 -7.46 2.53
C THR A 122 -2.49 -6.84 1.13
N ILE A 123 -3.09 -5.66 0.94
CA ILE A 123 -3.08 -4.94 -0.35
C ILE A 123 -1.64 -4.65 -0.78
N VAL A 124 -0.86 -4.05 0.11
CA VAL A 124 0.54 -3.65 -0.15
C VAL A 124 1.39 -4.87 -0.52
N ASN A 125 1.34 -5.94 0.29
CA ASN A 125 2.08 -7.17 0.06
C ASN A 125 1.66 -7.88 -1.24
N THR A 126 0.38 -7.79 -1.62
CA THR A 126 -0.11 -8.35 -2.89
C THR A 126 0.40 -7.52 -4.07
N CYS A 127 0.43 -6.19 -3.96
CA CYS A 127 1.00 -5.31 -4.97
C CYS A 127 2.50 -5.59 -5.18
N TYR A 128 3.27 -5.83 -4.12
CA TYR A 128 4.68 -6.25 -4.24
C TYR A 128 4.83 -7.53 -5.06
N GLN A 129 4.03 -8.56 -4.74
CA GLN A 129 4.07 -9.83 -5.46
C GLN A 129 3.70 -9.66 -6.94
N ILE A 130 2.68 -8.86 -7.25
CA ILE A 130 2.26 -8.57 -8.64
C ILE A 130 3.39 -7.88 -9.40
N ASP A 131 3.96 -6.82 -8.83
CA ASP A 131 5.00 -6.04 -9.51
C ASP A 131 6.29 -6.84 -9.68
N ILE A 132 6.66 -7.68 -8.70
CA ILE A 132 7.80 -8.60 -8.84
C ILE A 132 7.55 -9.66 -9.91
N HIS A 133 6.36 -10.28 -9.94
CA HIS A 133 5.98 -11.26 -10.97
C HIS A 133 6.04 -10.64 -12.36
N HIS A 134 5.43 -9.47 -12.52
CA HIS A 134 5.44 -8.69 -13.77
C HIS A 134 6.87 -8.27 -14.17
N SER A 135 7.66 -7.76 -13.23
CA SER A 135 9.05 -7.33 -13.43
C SER A 135 9.96 -8.48 -13.82
N PHE A 136 9.76 -9.66 -13.24
CA PHE A 136 10.56 -10.86 -13.56
C PHE A 136 10.33 -11.33 -15.00
N LEU A 137 9.10 -11.23 -15.48
CA LEU A 137 8.74 -11.58 -16.87
C LEU A 137 9.07 -10.47 -17.88
N SER A 138 9.58 -9.32 -17.42
CA SER A 138 10.02 -8.23 -18.27
C SER A 138 11.24 -8.64 -19.11
N PRO A 139 11.37 -8.16 -20.35
CA PRO A 139 12.59 -8.34 -21.15
C PRO A 139 13.85 -7.73 -20.53
N ASP A 140 13.71 -6.77 -19.61
CA ASP A 140 14.82 -6.13 -18.92
C ASP A 140 15.05 -6.77 -17.55
N PRO A 141 16.06 -7.66 -17.39
CA PRO A 141 16.34 -8.31 -16.13
C PRO A 141 16.86 -7.34 -15.05
N MET A 142 17.29 -6.13 -15.42
CA MET A 142 17.84 -5.16 -14.47
C MET A 142 16.75 -4.50 -13.61
N VAL A 143 15.47 -4.71 -13.91
CA VAL A 143 14.35 -4.09 -13.16
C VAL A 143 14.00 -4.82 -11.87
N VAL A 144 14.28 -6.13 -11.75
CA VAL A 144 13.85 -6.93 -10.59
C VAL A 144 14.57 -6.55 -9.31
N GLN A 145 15.92 -6.43 -9.34
CA GLN A 145 16.69 -6.12 -8.15
C GLN A 145 16.32 -4.76 -7.52
N PRO A 146 16.19 -3.65 -8.29
CA PRO A 146 15.68 -2.39 -7.75
C PRO A 146 14.30 -2.49 -7.09
N ARG A 147 13.39 -3.34 -7.61
CA ARG A 147 12.08 -3.58 -6.98
C ARG A 147 12.23 -4.31 -5.65
N LEU A 148 13.08 -5.34 -5.59
CA LEU A 148 13.36 -6.04 -4.34
C LEU A 148 13.95 -5.09 -3.28
N ASP A 149 14.90 -4.23 -3.66
CA ASP A 149 15.50 -3.27 -2.74
C ASP A 149 14.49 -2.21 -2.25
N MET A 150 13.53 -1.83 -3.11
CA MET A 150 12.47 -0.88 -2.79
C MET A 150 11.44 -1.48 -1.81
N TYR A 151 11.00 -2.71 -2.04
CA TYR A 151 9.93 -3.36 -1.26
C TYR A 151 10.45 -4.08 -0.01
N PHE A 152 11.68 -4.59 -0.07
CA PHE A 152 12.29 -5.42 0.97
C PHE A 152 13.69 -4.88 1.36
N PRO A 153 13.75 -3.62 1.82
CA PRO A 153 15.01 -2.91 2.04
C PRO A 153 15.90 -3.63 3.06
N GLY A 154 17.09 -4.03 2.61
CA GLY A 154 18.09 -4.71 3.43
C GLY A 154 17.87 -6.21 3.62
N GLN A 155 16.78 -6.79 3.11
CA GLN A 155 16.50 -8.22 3.24
C GLN A 155 17.42 -9.09 2.36
N PHE A 156 17.71 -8.63 1.14
CA PHE A 156 18.49 -9.40 0.15
C PHE A 156 19.90 -8.86 -0.10
N SER A 157 20.33 -7.86 0.68
CA SER A 157 21.69 -7.32 0.56
C SER A 157 22.68 -8.27 1.23
N GLU A 158 23.89 -8.39 0.67
CA GLU A 158 25.02 -9.07 1.33
C GLU A 158 25.32 -8.48 2.72
N ALA A 159 24.95 -7.22 2.96
CA ALA A 159 25.04 -6.55 4.25
C ALA A 159 24.15 -7.16 5.36
N SER A 160 23.19 -8.02 5.01
CA SER A 160 22.42 -8.81 5.99
C SER A 160 23.29 -9.76 6.81
N ILE A 161 24.49 -10.08 6.31
CA ILE A 161 25.51 -10.89 6.99
C ILE A 161 26.27 -10.05 8.04
N GLU A 162 26.26 -8.72 7.94
CA GLU A 162 27.05 -7.80 8.80
C GLU A 162 26.31 -7.36 10.09
N GLY A 163 25.16 -7.97 10.42
CA GLY A 163 24.50 -7.85 11.74
C GLY A 163 23.21 -7.01 11.77
N GLU A 164 22.40 -7.23 12.82
CA GLU A 164 21.05 -6.65 12.98
C GLU A 164 20.99 -5.11 12.88
N ASP A 165 22.05 -4.41 13.28
CA ASP A 165 22.09 -2.95 13.34
C ASP A 165 22.07 -2.29 11.95
N ARG A 166 22.71 -2.89 10.94
CA ARG A 166 22.70 -2.35 9.56
C ARG A 166 21.35 -2.57 8.87
N THR A 167 20.70 -3.70 9.13
CA THR A 167 19.34 -3.98 8.64
C THR A 167 18.35 -2.96 9.20
N ARG A 168 18.44 -2.65 10.50
CA ARG A 168 17.61 -1.61 11.14
C ARG A 168 17.83 -0.22 10.54
N LEU A 169 19.08 0.16 10.29
CA LEU A 169 19.40 1.45 9.66
C LEU A 169 18.81 1.54 8.25
N THR A 170 18.98 0.49 7.45
CA THR A 170 18.47 0.43 6.06
C THR A 170 16.95 0.54 6.03
N GLN A 171 16.28 -0.14 6.95
CA GLN A 171 14.83 -0.04 7.08
C GLN A 171 14.37 1.34 7.53
N CYS A 172 15.08 1.98 8.47
CA CYS A 172 14.79 3.34 8.89
C CYS A 172 14.91 4.33 7.71
N LEU A 173 15.95 4.19 6.89
CA LEU A 173 16.11 4.99 5.68
C LEU A 173 14.99 4.72 4.66
N ALA A 174 14.58 3.47 4.49
CA ALA A 174 13.48 3.13 3.59
C ALA A 174 12.14 3.72 4.06
N SER A 175 11.84 3.69 5.36
CA SER A 175 10.66 4.34 5.94
C SER A 175 10.65 5.86 5.73
N SER A 176 11.83 6.49 5.59
CA SER A 176 11.93 7.92 5.26
C SER A 176 11.72 8.23 3.77
N ARG A 177 11.94 7.24 2.89
CA ARG A 177 11.84 7.39 1.43
C ARG A 177 10.49 6.99 0.87
N HIS A 178 9.89 5.94 1.44
CA HIS A 178 8.68 5.33 0.92
C HIS A 178 7.60 5.28 2.02
N LEU A 179 6.49 5.99 1.79
CA LEU A 179 5.42 6.12 2.78
C LEU A 179 4.75 4.79 3.11
N PHE A 180 4.80 3.81 2.21
CA PHE A 180 4.27 2.47 2.46
C PHE A 180 5.10 1.67 3.47
N HIS A 181 6.30 2.12 3.83
CA HIS A 181 7.13 1.59 4.93
C HIS A 181 6.99 2.39 6.24
N HIS A 182 6.14 3.40 6.29
CA HIS A 182 5.99 4.27 7.45
C HIS A 182 5.15 3.65 8.57
N ASP A 183 5.62 3.74 9.82
CA ASP A 183 4.97 3.22 11.04
C ASP A 183 4.48 1.76 10.91
N LEU A 184 5.29 0.88 10.33
CA LEU A 184 4.97 -0.55 10.33
C LEU A 184 5.13 -1.13 11.74
N SER A 185 4.13 -1.89 12.20
CA SER A 185 4.24 -2.67 13.44
C SER A 185 5.25 -3.82 13.27
N GLU A 186 5.64 -4.47 14.38
CA GLU A 186 6.52 -5.63 14.31
C GLU A 186 5.87 -6.78 13.51
N GLU A 187 4.59 -7.04 13.74
CA GLU A 187 3.82 -8.06 13.02
C GLU A 187 3.75 -7.75 11.52
N GLU A 188 3.54 -6.49 11.15
CA GLU A 188 3.52 -6.05 9.75
C GLU A 188 4.89 -6.19 9.08
N ARG A 189 5.97 -5.91 9.82
CA ARG A 189 7.34 -6.12 9.34
C ARG A 189 7.62 -7.60 9.11
N LEU A 190 7.19 -8.48 10.02
CA LEU A 190 7.32 -9.93 9.86
C LEU A 190 6.52 -10.43 8.64
N GLU A 191 5.31 -9.93 8.44
CA GLU A 191 4.52 -10.26 7.25
C GLU A 191 5.18 -9.76 5.95
N ASN A 192 5.78 -8.58 5.98
CA ASN A 192 6.54 -8.06 4.85
C ASN A 192 7.77 -8.93 4.54
N ILE A 193 8.53 -9.34 5.57
CA ILE A 193 9.68 -10.25 5.42
C ILE A 193 9.24 -11.58 4.79
N ALA A 194 8.15 -12.17 5.30
CA ALA A 194 7.58 -13.40 4.74
C ALA A 194 7.10 -13.23 3.30
N THR A 195 6.61 -12.04 2.93
CA THR A 195 6.26 -11.71 1.54
C THR A 195 7.49 -11.59 0.67
N GLY A 196 8.58 -11.00 1.18
CA GLY A 196 9.87 -10.96 0.51
C GLY A 196 10.40 -12.36 0.21
N GLU A 197 10.36 -13.27 1.19
CA GLU A 197 10.81 -14.65 0.97
C GLU A 197 10.00 -15.36 -0.11
N ARG A 198 8.68 -15.18 -0.15
CA ARG A 198 7.83 -15.72 -1.24
C ARG A 198 8.20 -15.15 -2.60
N CYS A 199 8.50 -13.85 -2.68
CA CYS A 199 8.94 -13.21 -3.92
C CYS A 199 10.30 -13.76 -4.38
N ARG A 200 11.24 -13.95 -3.45
CA ARG A 200 12.56 -14.54 -3.72
C ARG A 200 12.42 -15.98 -4.20
N GLU A 201 11.62 -16.79 -3.51
CA GLU A 201 11.34 -18.18 -3.89
C GLU A 201 10.77 -18.25 -5.31
N PHE A 202 9.77 -17.41 -5.63
CA PHE A 202 9.24 -17.31 -6.99
C PHE A 202 10.34 -16.99 -8.01
N ILE A 203 11.17 -15.96 -7.79
CA ILE A 203 12.25 -15.57 -8.71
C ILE A 203 13.22 -16.74 -8.94
N CYS A 204 13.64 -17.42 -7.87
CA CYS A 204 14.56 -18.55 -7.96
C CYS A 204 13.95 -19.73 -8.74
N GLU A 205 12.75 -20.16 -8.35
CA GLU A 205 12.09 -21.33 -8.96
C GLU A 205 11.67 -21.07 -10.41
N ALA A 206 11.13 -19.89 -10.69
CA ALA A 206 10.80 -19.48 -12.05
C ALA A 206 12.05 -19.35 -12.92
N GLY A 207 13.17 -18.86 -12.37
CA GLY A 207 14.47 -18.81 -13.06
C GLY A 207 14.95 -20.20 -13.47
N LEU A 208 14.97 -21.16 -12.52
CA LEU A 208 15.35 -22.54 -12.79
C LEU A 208 14.45 -23.19 -13.86
N TYR A 209 13.14 -22.93 -13.82
CA TYR A 209 12.23 -23.40 -14.85
C TYR A 209 12.53 -22.80 -16.23
N LEU A 210 12.82 -21.49 -16.32
CA LEU A 210 13.10 -20.83 -17.59
C LEU A 210 14.43 -21.28 -18.22
N GLU A 211 15.40 -21.70 -17.41
CA GLU A 211 16.69 -22.25 -17.86
C GLU A 211 16.53 -23.63 -18.51
N ASP A 212 15.85 -24.57 -17.84
CA ASP A 212 15.53 -25.89 -18.37
C ASP A 212 14.18 -26.42 -17.85
N PRO A 213 13.08 -26.18 -18.58
CA PRO A 213 11.74 -26.60 -18.16
C PRO A 213 11.62 -28.12 -17.95
N ASN A 214 12.35 -28.92 -18.73
CA ASN A 214 12.25 -30.38 -18.66
C ASN A 214 12.98 -30.91 -17.43
N ALA A 215 14.18 -30.41 -17.15
CA ALA A 215 14.91 -30.77 -15.95
C ALA A 215 14.17 -30.31 -14.69
N TYR A 216 13.63 -29.09 -14.68
CA TYR A 216 12.83 -28.58 -13.57
C TYR A 216 11.60 -29.46 -13.31
N CYS A 217 10.82 -29.80 -14.36
CA CYS A 217 9.67 -30.67 -14.22
C CYS A 217 10.06 -32.07 -13.71
N ALA A 218 11.14 -32.65 -14.23
CA ALA A 218 11.60 -33.97 -13.79
C ALA A 218 12.04 -33.99 -12.32
N MET A 219 12.75 -32.94 -11.88
CA MET A 219 13.21 -32.81 -10.49
C MET A 219 12.04 -32.65 -9.50
N ASN A 220 10.99 -31.95 -9.92
CA ASN A 220 9.81 -31.68 -9.09
C ASN A 220 8.67 -32.70 -9.26
N GLY A 221 8.87 -33.80 -10.01
CA GLY A 221 7.85 -34.83 -10.23
C GLY A 221 6.63 -34.35 -11.03
N LEU A 222 6.80 -33.30 -11.84
CA LEU A 222 5.76 -32.69 -12.67
C LEU A 222 5.71 -33.35 -14.06
N LEU A 223 4.56 -33.22 -14.73
CA LEU A 223 4.41 -33.65 -16.11
C LEU A 223 5.35 -32.84 -17.01
N GLN A 224 5.98 -33.51 -17.99
CA GLN A 224 6.72 -32.80 -19.04
C GLN A 224 5.73 -31.91 -19.79
N ARG A 225 6.04 -30.60 -19.87
CA ARG A 225 5.23 -29.53 -20.48
C ARG A 225 4.13 -28.90 -19.61
N THR A 226 4.24 -28.91 -18.29
CA THR A 226 3.40 -28.00 -17.48
C THR A 226 3.70 -26.55 -17.86
N GLU A 227 2.65 -25.77 -18.15
CA GLU A 227 2.76 -24.37 -18.54
C GLU A 227 3.25 -23.50 -17.38
N PHE A 228 4.02 -22.45 -17.70
CA PHE A 228 4.57 -21.52 -16.70
C PHE A 228 3.49 -20.95 -15.79
N ASP A 229 2.39 -20.46 -16.36
CA ASP A 229 1.29 -19.82 -15.61
C ASP A 229 0.57 -20.80 -14.67
N ALA A 230 0.65 -22.11 -14.93
CA ALA A 230 0.10 -23.14 -14.05
C ALA A 230 1.02 -23.44 -12.85
N LEU A 231 2.34 -23.32 -13.03
CA LEU A 231 3.33 -23.52 -11.97
C LEU A 231 3.53 -22.27 -11.11
N PHE A 232 3.51 -21.10 -11.75
CA PHE A 232 3.79 -19.82 -11.13
C PHE A 232 2.65 -18.84 -11.42
N PRO A 233 1.43 -19.11 -10.92
CA PRO A 233 0.27 -18.28 -11.22
C PRO A 233 0.50 -16.84 -10.75
N ALA A 234 0.20 -15.89 -11.63
CA ALA A 234 0.22 -14.48 -11.26
C ALA A 234 -0.79 -14.22 -10.12
N PRO A 235 -0.49 -13.32 -9.18
CA PRO A 235 -1.46 -12.96 -8.15
C PRO A 235 -2.72 -12.33 -8.78
N ASP A 236 -3.88 -12.56 -8.16
CA ASP A 236 -5.17 -12.10 -8.67
C ASP A 236 -5.28 -10.56 -8.61
N THR A 237 -5.10 -9.93 -9.77
CA THR A 237 -5.17 -8.47 -9.96
C THR A 237 -6.59 -7.94 -9.71
N SER A 238 -7.63 -8.72 -9.99
CA SER A 238 -9.02 -8.29 -9.78
C SER A 238 -9.35 -8.26 -8.29
N ALA A 239 -8.87 -9.26 -7.54
CA ALA A 239 -9.06 -9.32 -6.09
C ALA A 239 -8.35 -8.17 -5.36
N VAL A 240 -7.13 -7.78 -5.80
CA VAL A 240 -6.43 -6.63 -5.19
C VAL A 240 -7.10 -5.30 -5.54
N VAL A 241 -7.56 -5.11 -6.78
CA VAL A 241 -8.32 -3.91 -7.18
C VAL A 241 -9.57 -3.76 -6.31
N HIS A 242 -10.35 -4.84 -6.16
CA HIS A 242 -11.54 -4.83 -5.31
C HIS A 242 -11.21 -4.52 -3.84
N SER A 243 -10.09 -5.06 -3.34
CA SER A 243 -9.62 -4.78 -1.98
C SER A 243 -9.23 -3.31 -1.79
N ILE A 244 -8.56 -2.71 -2.78
CA ILE A 244 -8.20 -1.29 -2.78
C ILE A 244 -9.45 -0.41 -2.78
N GLU A 245 -10.40 -0.67 -3.69
CA GLU A 245 -11.65 0.09 -3.74
C GLU A 245 -12.41 0.04 -2.41
N ARG A 246 -12.54 -1.16 -1.84
CA ARG A 246 -13.18 -1.37 -0.53
C ARG A 246 -12.45 -0.62 0.58
N TYR A 247 -11.11 -0.62 0.57
CA TYR A 247 -10.30 0.11 1.53
C TYR A 247 -10.53 1.63 1.41
N LEU A 248 -10.47 2.17 0.19
CA LEU A 248 -10.71 3.59 -0.08
C LEU A 248 -12.10 4.05 0.36
N GLN A 249 -13.14 3.27 0.06
CA GLN A 249 -14.51 3.57 0.48
C GLN A 249 -14.64 3.68 2.00
N LYS A 250 -13.98 2.78 2.75
CA LYS A 250 -13.99 2.81 4.22
C LYS A 250 -13.23 4.01 4.78
N VAL A 251 -12.06 4.34 4.23
CA VAL A 251 -11.31 5.53 4.67
C VAL A 251 -12.07 6.81 4.34
N GLU A 252 -12.68 6.89 3.16
CA GLU A 252 -13.54 8.02 2.78
C GLU A 252 -14.73 8.18 3.73
N PHE A 253 -15.41 7.07 4.07
CA PHE A 253 -16.50 7.11 5.03
C PHE A 253 -16.06 7.65 6.40
N GLN A 254 -14.91 7.19 6.90
CA GLN A 254 -14.33 7.69 8.16
C GLN A 254 -14.02 9.19 8.09
N VAL A 255 -13.29 9.62 7.06
CA VAL A 255 -12.89 11.03 6.90
C VAL A 255 -14.11 11.93 6.73
N ARG A 256 -15.09 11.53 5.92
CA ARG A 256 -16.34 12.29 5.74
C ARG A 256 -17.12 12.39 7.05
N THR A 257 -17.24 11.30 7.80
CA THR A 257 -17.95 11.28 9.10
C THR A 257 -17.30 12.27 10.08
N LEU A 258 -15.99 12.21 10.24
CA LEU A 258 -15.26 13.15 11.10
C LEU A 258 -15.38 14.60 10.62
N SER A 259 -15.36 14.82 9.29
CA SER A 259 -15.54 16.15 8.72
C SER A 259 -16.96 16.71 8.93
N MET A 260 -17.99 15.85 8.94
CA MET A 260 -19.36 16.29 9.26
C MET A 260 -19.54 16.60 10.75
N MET A 261 -18.93 15.79 11.63
CA MET A 261 -19.01 15.99 13.08
C MET A 261 -18.21 17.21 13.57
N PHE A 262 -17.04 17.46 12.97
CA PHE A 262 -16.05 18.41 13.51
C PHE A 262 -15.58 19.46 12.49
N GLY A 263 -16.02 19.40 11.25
CA GLY A 263 -15.68 20.39 10.23
C GLY A 263 -16.32 21.74 10.55
N THR A 264 -15.59 22.81 10.26
CA THR A 264 -15.96 24.22 10.52
C THR A 264 -17.20 24.73 9.77
N GLY A 265 -17.99 23.84 9.17
CA GLY A 265 -19.14 24.15 8.32
C GLY A 265 -20.53 23.87 8.93
N SER A 266 -20.63 23.29 10.12
CA SER A 266 -21.91 23.28 10.84
C SER A 266 -22.07 24.62 11.55
N HIS A 267 -22.47 25.62 10.76
CA HIS A 267 -23.17 26.77 11.29
C HIS A 267 -24.29 26.23 12.19
N TYR A 268 -24.19 26.54 13.48
CA TYR A 268 -25.36 26.73 14.31
C TYR A 268 -26.28 27.73 13.60
N ALA A 269 -27.12 27.22 12.70
CA ALA A 269 -28.36 27.87 12.33
C ALA A 269 -29.24 27.75 13.58
N ALA A 270 -29.19 28.82 14.38
CA ALA A 270 -30.11 29.08 15.46
C ALA A 270 -31.55 29.21 14.94
#